data_AF-A0A2V6JEZ8-F1
#
_entry.id   AF-A0A2V6JEZ8-F1
#
_cell.length_a   1.000
_cell.length_b   1.000
_cell.length_c   1.000
_cell.angle_alpha   90.00
_cell.angle_beta   90.00
_cell.angle_gamma   90.00
#
_symmetry.space_group_name_H-M   'P 1'
#
loop_
_entity.id
_entity.type
_entity.pdbx_description
1 polymer ?
#
loop_
_entity_poly.entity_id
_entity_poly.type
_entity_poly.pdbx_seq_one_letter_code
_entity_poly.pdbx_strand_id
1 'polypeptide(L)' 'KLLAGAESLRTFPERGGFIAERAGARFVIVSPYLVVYRIVEQSRTVRVLRFWHGARERVRMRL' A
#
# COMPACT_ATOMS: atom_id res chain seq x y z
N LYS A 1 2.35 -12.92 -8.01
CA LYS A 1 3.23 -12.11 -7.13
C LYS A 1 2.48 -11.00 -6.38
N LEU A 2 1.57 -10.26 -7.04
CA LEU A 2 0.80 -9.17 -6.42
C LEU A 2 0.09 -9.57 -5.12
N LEU A 3 -0.68 -10.66 -5.16
CA LEU A 3 -1.43 -11.15 -3.99
C LEU A 3 -0.50 -11.52 -2.83
N ALA A 4 0.53 -12.33 -3.07
CA ALA A 4 1.52 -12.69 -2.04
C ALA A 4 2.23 -11.46 -1.45
N GLY A 5 2.52 -10.45 -2.27
CA GLY A 5 3.07 -9.18 -1.80
C GLY A 5 2.11 -8.42 -0.88
N ALA A 6 0.81 -8.45 -1.14
CA ALA A 6 -0.20 -7.87 -0.26
C ALA A 6 -0.39 -8.70 1.02
N GLU A 7 -0.43 -10.04 0.93
CA GLU A 7 -0.57 -10.94 2.09
C GLU A 7 0.61 -10.82 3.07
N SER A 8 1.83 -10.60 2.56
CA SER A 8 3.00 -10.37 3.41
C SER A 8 2.88 -9.13 4.32
N LEU A 9 1.95 -8.20 4.03
CA LEU A 9 1.66 -7.07 4.92
C LEU A 9 1.03 -7.52 6.25
N ARG A 10 0.45 -8.73 6.33
CA ARG A 10 0.01 -9.31 7.61
C ARG A 10 1.16 -9.46 8.60
N THR A 11 2.37 -9.74 8.11
CA THR A 11 3.55 -9.96 8.95
C THR A 11 4.31 -8.66 9.22
N PHE A 12 4.44 -7.79 8.20
CA PHE A 12 5.22 -6.55 8.29
C PHE A 12 4.42 -5.36 7.73
N PRO A 13 3.37 -4.91 8.46
CA PRO A 13 2.50 -3.86 7.98
C PRO A 13 3.18 -2.49 7.94
N GLU A 14 4.23 -2.24 8.74
CA GLU A 14 4.90 -0.94 8.77
C GLU A 14 5.96 -0.75 7.67
N ARG A 15 6.32 -1.81 6.92
CA ARG A 15 7.41 -1.74 5.92
C ARG A 15 7.15 -0.81 4.73
N GLY A 16 5.90 -0.45 4.50
CA GLY A 16 5.50 0.42 3.40
C GLY A 16 5.80 1.88 3.69
N GLY A 17 6.13 2.62 2.63
CA GLY A 17 6.30 4.07 2.67
C GLY A 17 4.99 4.80 2.94
N PHE A 18 5.06 6.08 3.31
CA PHE A 18 3.88 6.91 3.56
C PHE A 18 3.43 7.62 2.29
N ILE A 19 2.12 7.86 2.16
CA ILE A 19 1.59 8.70 1.08
C ILE A 19 1.39 10.11 1.64
N ALA A 20 2.20 11.07 1.21
CA ALA A 20 2.23 12.42 1.77
C ALA A 20 0.86 13.11 1.76
N GLU A 21 0.09 12.95 0.67
CA GLU A 21 -1.21 13.59 0.49
C GLU A 21 -2.35 12.87 1.26
N ARG A 22 -2.08 11.75 1.96
CA ARG A 22 -3.11 10.94 2.58
C ARG A 22 -2.67 10.37 3.93
N ALA A 23 -3.02 11.10 5.00
CA ALA A 23 -2.74 10.71 6.38
C ALA A 23 -3.08 9.24 6.67
N GLY A 24 -2.13 8.55 7.30
CA GLY A 24 -2.21 7.13 7.67
C GLY A 24 -2.17 6.14 6.50
N ALA A 25 -2.21 6.59 5.24
CA ALA A 25 -2.07 5.72 4.09
C ALA A 25 -0.61 5.39 3.82
N ARG A 26 -0.38 4.12 3.46
CA ARG A 26 0.93 3.56 3.16
C ARG A 26 0.88 2.88 1.81
N PHE A 27 2.06 2.64 1.24
CA PHE A 27 2.20 1.91 0.00
C PHE A 27 3.36 0.92 0.04
N VAL A 28 3.22 -0.17 -0.73
CA VAL A 28 4.35 -1.02 -1.12
C VAL A 28 4.35 -1.21 -2.63
N ILE A 29 5.54 -1.30 -3.21
CA ILE A 29 5.72 -1.57 -4.64
C ILE A 29 5.76 -3.08 -4.82
N VAL A 30 4.81 -3.59 -5.61
CA VAL A 30 4.82 -4.96 -6.13
C VAL A 30 4.73 -4.84 -7.65
N SER A 31 5.89 -4.55 -8.26
CA SER A 31 5.99 -4.18 -9.68
C SER A 31 5.19 -5.11 -10.59
N PRO A 32 4.39 -4.57 -11.53
CA PRO A 32 4.25 -3.15 -11.91
C PRO A 32 3.19 -2.36 -11.11
N TYR A 33 2.78 -2.87 -9.94
CA TYR A 33 1.73 -2.27 -9.12
C TYR A 33 2.26 -1.57 -7.86
N LEU A 34 1.49 -0.61 -7.36
CA LEU A 34 1.50 -0.19 -5.96
C LEU A 34 0.30 -0.79 -5.24
N VAL A 35 0.53 -1.33 -4.05
CA VAL A 35 -0.53 -1.70 -3.11
C VAL A 35 -0.68 -0.58 -2.11
N VAL A 36 -1.81 0.12 -2.13
CA VAL A 36 -2.13 1.18 -1.18
C VAL A 36 -2.95 0.60 -0.04
N TYR A 37 -2.56 0.87 1.19
CA TYR A 37 -3.19 0.29 2.37
C TYR A 37 -3.16 1.23 3.59
N ARG A 38 -3.84 0.83 4.66
CA ARG A 38 -3.76 1.44 6.00
C ARG A 38 -3.64 0.35 7.06
N ILE A 39 -2.99 0.69 8.17
CA ILE A 39 -2.99 -0.12 9.38
C ILE A 39 -4.14 0.39 10.25
N VAL A 40 -4.99 -0.52 10.71
CA VAL A 40 -6.06 -0.22 11.67
C VAL A 40 -5.59 -0.73 13.02
N GLU A 41 -5.04 0.16 13.83
CA GLU A 41 -4.40 -0.18 15.12
C GLU A 41 -5.36 -0.91 16.06
N GLN A 42 -6.62 -0.46 16.14
CA GLN A 42 -7.62 -1.02 17.06
C GLN A 42 -7.90 -2.50 16.81
N SER A 43 -7.84 -2.94 15.55
CA SER A 43 -8.10 -4.33 15.17
C SER A 43 -6.84 -5.08 14.75
N ARG A 44 -5.67 -4.41 14.77
CA ARG A 44 -4.40 -4.92 14.25
C ARG A 44 -4.54 -5.51 12.84
N THR A 45 -5.34 -4.86 12.00
CA THR A 45 -5.59 -5.32 10.63
C THR A 45 -4.94 -4.41 9.58
N VAL A 46 -4.64 -5.00 8.43
CA VAL A 46 -4.26 -4.25 7.22
C VAL A 46 -5.48 -4.14 6.33
N ARG A 47 -5.90 -2.91 6.04
CA ARG A 47 -6.94 -2.64 5.06
C ARG A 47 -6.30 -2.23 3.74
N VAL A 48 -6.33 -3.11 2.76
CA VAL A 48 -5.95 -2.78 1.38
C VAL A 48 -7.02 -1.86 0.79
N LEU A 49 -6.60 -0.69 0.32
CA LEU A 49 -7.47 0.33 -0.24
C LEU A 49 -7.57 0.22 -1.76
N ARG A 50 -6.45 -0.02 -2.45
CA ARG A 50 -6.38 -0.09 -3.90
C ARG A 50 -5.13 -0.82 -4.37
N PHE A 51 -5.26 -1.56 -5.48
CA PHE A 51 -4.16 -1.98 -6.32
C PHE A 51 -4.04 -1.04 -7.50
N TRP A 52 -2.88 -0.42 -7.67
CA TRP A 52 -2.68 0.60 -8.69
C TRP A 52 -1.60 0.21 -9.66
N HIS A 53 -1.90 0.17 -10.96
CA HIS A 53 -0.91 -0.19 -11.97
C HIS A 53 -0.12 1.07 -12.39
N GLY A 54 1.21 1.04 -12.31
CA GLY A 54 2.05 2.22 -12.55
C GLY A 54 1.92 2.84 -13.95
N ALA A 55 1.52 2.05 -14.96
CA ALA A 55 1.26 2.57 -16.30
C ALA A 55 -0.08 3.30 -16.48
N ARG A 56 -1.05 3.15 -15.54
CA ARG A 56 -2.39 3.72 -15.71
C ARG A 56 -2.48 5.19 -15.29
N GLU A 57 -1.62 5.63 -14.38
CA GLU A 57 -1.63 7.02 -13.90
C GLU A 57 -0.19 7.45 -13.58
N ARG A 58 0.42 8.29 -14.44
CA ARG A 58 1.59 9.12 -14.08
C ARG A 58 1.22 10.24 -13.08
N VAL A 59 0.16 10.04 -12.29
CA VAL A 59 -0.47 11.07 -11.46
C VAL A 59 0.09 11.01 -10.05
N ARG A 60 1.03 11.91 -9.76
CA ARG A 60 1.14 12.72 -8.52
C ARG A 60 1.00 12.08 -7.12
N MET A 61 1.12 10.77 -6.91
CA MET A 61 1.51 10.35 -5.55
C MET A 61 2.98 10.77 -5.35
N ARG A 62 3.19 11.93 -4.71
CA ARG A 62 4.47 12.23 -4.08
C ARG A 62 4.62 11.22 -2.94
N LEU A 63 5.23 10.09 -3.28
CA LEU A 63 5.70 9.09 -2.33
C LEU A 63 6.78 9.70 -1.43
#